data_AF-A0A8T2UG04-F1
#
_entry.id   AF-A0A8T2UG04-F1
#
_cell.length_a   1.000
_cell.length_b   1.000
_cell.length_c   1.000
_cell.angle_alpha   90.00
_cell.angle_beta   90.00
_cell.angle_gamma   90.00
#
_symmetry.space_group_name_H-M   'P 1'
#
loop_
_entity.id
_entity.type
_entity.pdbx_description
1 polymer ?
#
loop_
_entity_poly.entity_id
_entity_poly.type
_entity_poly.pdbx_seq_one_letter_code
_entity_poly.pdbx_strand_id
1 'polypeptide(L)'
;MRTEAMLWVCLFSYVTITILCTAYGEPTPSVARTEYLRRLNEATLRTIESPDGDVVHCVDRAKQPAFDHPLLSDHVLQESPTSISEGLEDLNAKYLSMLENSNSTARPSTIFGTQLWHSQGRCPEDTVPIRRPSHSDLLDRQHQT
;
A
#
# COMPACT_ATOMS: atom_id res chain seq x y z
N MET A 1 -29.11 52.88 -3.86
CA MET A 1 -28.11 52.77 -2.76
C MET A 1 -28.27 51.50 -1.92
N ARG A 2 -29.49 51.12 -1.49
CA ARG A 2 -29.70 49.90 -0.67
C ARG A 2 -29.54 48.57 -1.42
N THR A 3 -29.89 48.50 -2.69
CA THR A 3 -29.84 47.27 -3.50
C THR A 3 -28.42 46.91 -3.95
N GLU A 4 -27.64 47.91 -4.35
CA GLU A 4 -26.22 47.78 -4.70
C GLU A 4 -25.41 47.20 -3.52
N ALA A 5 -25.60 47.72 -2.31
CA ALA A 5 -24.92 47.24 -1.12
C ALA A 5 -25.24 45.76 -0.80
N MET A 6 -26.48 45.32 -1.04
CA MET A 6 -26.87 43.92 -0.86
C MET A 6 -26.19 43.00 -1.88
N LEU A 7 -26.06 43.42 -3.14
CA LEU A 7 -25.38 42.65 -4.17
C LEU A 7 -23.91 42.42 -3.82
N TRP A 8 -23.21 43.45 -3.34
CA TRP A 8 -21.82 43.33 -2.91
C TRP A 8 -21.65 42.40 -1.70
N VAL A 9 -22.53 42.47 -0.71
CA VAL A 9 -22.49 41.57 0.46
C VAL A 9 -22.70 40.11 0.04
N CYS A 10 -23.63 39.83 -0.88
CA CYS A 10 -23.85 38.50 -1.42
C CYS A 10 -22.67 37.99 -2.25
N LEU A 11 -22.02 38.86 -3.02
CA LEU A 11 -20.83 38.49 -3.79
C LEU A 11 -19.65 38.17 -2.86
N PHE A 12 -19.42 38.99 -1.83
CA PHE A 12 -18.37 38.71 -0.85
C PHE A 12 -18.64 37.44 -0.05
N SER A 13 -19.89 37.17 0.35
CA SER A 13 -20.23 35.92 1.04
C SER A 13 -20.06 34.71 0.13
N TYR A 14 -20.48 34.80 -1.15
CA TYR A 14 -20.30 33.72 -2.12
C TYR A 14 -18.82 33.41 -2.39
N VAL A 15 -18.00 34.45 -2.57
CA VAL A 15 -16.56 34.32 -2.80
C VAL A 15 -15.86 33.73 -1.58
N THR A 16 -16.21 34.16 -0.37
CA THR A 16 -15.60 33.63 0.85
C THR A 16 -16.00 32.19 1.12
N ILE A 17 -17.28 31.82 0.91
CA ILE A 17 -17.76 30.44 1.06
C ILE A 17 -17.07 29.51 0.05
N THR A 18 -16.93 29.93 -1.21
CA THR A 18 -16.24 29.12 -2.24
C THR A 18 -14.77 28.91 -1.93
N ILE A 19 -14.05 29.94 -1.44
CA ILE A 19 -12.65 29.82 -1.00
C ILE A 19 -12.53 28.89 0.21
N LEU A 20 -13.45 28.98 1.18
CA LEU A 20 -13.44 28.10 2.34
C LEU A 20 -13.61 26.62 1.93
N CYS A 21 -14.57 26.34 1.04
CA CYS A 21 -14.82 24.98 0.57
C CYS A 21 -13.65 24.37 -0.19
N THR A 22 -12.87 25.15 -0.94
CA THR A 22 -11.71 24.63 -1.67
C THR A 22 -10.48 24.48 -0.77
N ALA A 23 -10.32 25.33 0.26
CA ALA A 23 -9.19 25.28 1.19
C ALA A 23 -9.32 24.14 2.22
N TYR A 24 -10.54 23.80 2.63
CA TYR A 24 -10.81 22.77 3.64
C TYR A 24 -11.48 21.50 3.10
N GLY A 25 -11.71 21.41 1.78
CA GLY A 25 -12.26 20.20 1.18
C GLY A 25 -11.26 19.04 1.27
N GLU A 26 -11.71 17.87 1.71
CA GLU A 26 -10.88 16.66 1.66
C GLU A 26 -10.55 16.30 0.20
N PRO A 27 -9.31 15.87 -0.09
CA PRO A 27 -8.94 15.44 -1.42
C PRO A 27 -9.79 14.26 -1.85
N THR A 28 -10.25 14.28 -3.10
CA THR A 28 -11.02 13.17 -3.65
C THR A 28 -10.18 11.89 -3.67
N PRO A 29 -10.80 10.70 -3.59
CA PRO A 29 -10.08 9.43 -3.59
C PRO A 29 -9.14 9.24 -4.79
N SER A 30 -9.46 9.82 -5.96
CA SER A 30 -8.61 9.75 -7.16
C SER A 30 -7.33 10.59 -7.02
N VAL A 31 -7.43 11.78 -6.42
CA VAL A 31 -6.27 12.64 -6.15
C VAL A 31 -5.38 12.01 -5.09
N ALA A 32 -5.96 11.53 -3.99
CA ALA A 32 -5.22 10.83 -2.93
C ALA A 32 -4.50 9.58 -3.45
N ARG A 33 -5.14 8.79 -4.33
CA ARG A 33 -4.51 7.64 -5.00
C ARG A 33 -3.31 8.05 -5.85
N THR A 34 -3.47 9.08 -6.67
CA THR A 34 -2.42 9.52 -7.60
C THR A 34 -1.19 9.97 -6.82
N GLU A 35 -1.40 10.69 -5.73
CA GLU A 35 -0.34 11.11 -4.83
C GLU A 35 0.34 9.93 -4.13
N TYR A 36 -0.43 8.96 -3.62
CA TYR A 36 0.12 7.74 -3.04
C TYR A 36 1.00 6.97 -4.04
N LEU A 37 0.51 6.75 -5.27
CA LEU A 37 1.25 6.04 -6.31
C LEU A 37 2.51 6.80 -6.73
N ARG A 38 2.43 8.13 -6.82
CA ARG A 38 3.59 8.99 -7.11
C ARG A 38 4.68 8.82 -6.04
N ARG A 39 4.32 8.97 -4.76
CA ARG A 39 5.25 8.78 -3.63
C ARG A 39 5.85 7.38 -3.60
N LEU A 40 5.02 6.36 -3.81
CA LEU A 40 5.48 4.98 -3.82
C LEU A 40 6.51 4.76 -4.95
N ASN A 41 6.22 5.24 -6.16
CA ASN A 41 7.14 5.15 -7.29
C ASN A 41 8.46 5.92 -7.05
N GLU A 42 8.43 7.06 -6.36
CA GLU A 42 9.62 7.83 -6.01
C GLU A 42 10.49 7.14 -4.95
N ALA A 43 9.86 6.43 -4.01
CA ALA A 43 10.56 5.67 -2.97
C ALA A 43 11.07 4.30 -3.44
N THR A 44 10.67 3.84 -4.64
CA THR A 44 11.04 2.53 -5.18
C THR A 44 12.53 2.45 -5.51
N LEU A 45 13.21 1.50 -4.88
CA LEU A 45 14.59 1.14 -5.19
C LEU A 45 14.68 0.03 -6.26
N ARG A 46 13.69 -0.88 -6.28
CA ARG A 46 13.59 -1.97 -7.25
C ARG A 46 12.14 -2.33 -7.51
N THR A 47 11.81 -2.63 -8.76
CA THR A 47 10.51 -3.17 -9.15
C THR A 47 10.63 -4.65 -9.51
N ILE A 48 9.67 -5.45 -9.09
CA ILE A 48 9.52 -6.86 -9.46
C ILE A 48 8.15 -7.02 -10.09
N GLU A 49 8.11 -7.48 -11.33
CA GLU A 49 6.87 -7.80 -12.03
C GLU A 49 6.61 -9.28 -11.92
N SER A 50 5.46 -9.64 -11.35
CA SER A 50 5.05 -11.01 -11.14
C SER A 50 4.46 -11.63 -12.41
N PRO A 51 4.57 -12.95 -12.62
CA PRO A 51 3.95 -13.63 -13.75
C PRO A 51 2.42 -13.50 -13.85
N ASP A 52 1.74 -13.16 -12.75
CA ASP A 52 0.29 -12.90 -12.69
C ASP A 52 -0.06 -11.42 -13.00
N GLY A 53 0.93 -10.57 -13.26
CA GLY A 53 0.73 -9.15 -13.57
C GLY A 53 0.73 -8.24 -12.34
N ASP A 54 0.97 -8.77 -11.14
CA ASP A 54 1.22 -7.94 -9.96
C ASP A 54 2.55 -7.20 -10.10
N VAL A 55 2.58 -5.94 -9.65
CA VAL A 55 3.82 -5.14 -9.59
C VAL A 55 4.18 -4.89 -8.14
N VAL A 56 5.35 -5.37 -7.73
CA VAL A 56 5.88 -5.23 -6.37
C VAL A 56 7.02 -4.22 -6.38
N HIS A 57 6.89 -3.19 -5.55
CA HIS A 57 7.90 -2.17 -5.34
C HIS A 57 8.69 -2.47 -4.07
N CYS A 58 10.00 -2.60 -4.18
CA CYS A 58 10.90 -2.68 -3.04
C CYS A 58 11.25 -1.25 -2.61
N VAL A 59 10.85 -0.88 -1.40
CA VAL A 59 11.13 0.43 -0.81
C VAL A 59 11.99 0.27 0.43
N ASP A 60 12.81 1.28 0.73
CA ASP A 60 13.55 1.33 1.99
C ASP A 60 12.59 1.13 3.19
N ARG A 61 12.94 0.23 4.11
CA ARG A 61 12.11 -0.14 5.26
C ARG A 61 11.69 1.08 6.10
N ALA A 62 12.54 2.10 6.20
CA ALA A 62 12.28 3.31 6.98
C ALA A 62 11.46 4.35 6.21
N LYS A 63 11.31 4.21 4.90
CA LYS A 63 10.61 5.17 4.02
C LYS A 63 9.30 4.62 3.46
N GLN A 64 8.77 3.55 4.06
CA GLN A 64 7.48 3.02 3.63
C GLN A 64 6.36 4.03 3.92
N PRO A 65 5.34 4.14 3.04
CA PRO A 65 4.24 5.11 3.20
C PRO A 65 3.45 4.98 4.51
N ALA A 66 3.51 3.84 5.19
CA ALA A 66 2.85 3.65 6.48
C ALA A 66 3.35 4.61 7.57
N PHE A 67 4.62 5.05 7.48
CA PHE A 67 5.23 5.97 8.44
C PHE A 67 4.91 7.45 8.19
N ASP A 68 4.23 7.79 7.09
CA ASP A 68 3.67 9.13 6.88
C ASP A 68 2.49 9.42 7.83
N HIS A 69 1.97 8.40 8.53
CA HIS A 69 0.90 8.60 9.50
C HIS A 69 1.44 9.26 10.78
N PRO A 70 0.82 10.35 11.28
CA PRO A 70 1.34 11.09 12.44
C PRO A 70 1.55 10.26 13.72
N LEU A 71 0.76 9.18 13.88
CA LEU A 71 0.91 8.26 15.02
C LEU A 71 2.14 7.34 14.93
N LEU A 72 2.79 7.28 13.76
CA LEU A 72 3.92 6.39 13.49
C LEU A 72 5.19 7.15 13.08
N SER A 73 5.20 8.49 13.14
CA SER A 73 6.33 9.31 12.70
C SER A 73 7.61 9.06 13.49
N ASP A 74 7.47 8.76 14.78
CA ASP A 74 8.60 8.49 15.70
C ASP A 74 8.71 7.01 16.06
N HIS A 75 8.10 6.13 15.25
CA HIS A 75 8.13 4.70 15.50
C HIS A 75 9.52 4.13 15.20
N VAL A 76 10.12 3.49 16.19
CA VAL A 76 11.38 2.74 16.03
C VAL A 76 11.06 1.38 15.43
N LEU A 77 11.56 1.14 14.22
CA LEU A 77 11.51 -0.16 13.57
C LEU A 77 12.12 -1.24 14.47
N GLN A 78 11.34 -2.30 14.73
CA GLN A 78 11.84 -3.47 15.43
C GLN A 78 12.66 -4.32 14.45
N GLU A 79 13.81 -4.81 14.92
CA GLU A 79 14.63 -5.73 14.14
C GLU A 79 13.92 -7.08 13.98
N SER A 80 14.18 -7.73 12.84
CA SER A 80 13.63 -9.06 12.59
C SER A 80 14.08 -10.02 13.70
N PRO A 81 13.16 -10.82 14.29
CA PRO A 81 13.55 -11.78 15.30
C PRO A 81 14.52 -12.80 14.71
N THR A 82 15.58 -13.12 15.45
CA THR A 82 16.60 -14.11 15.05
C THR A 82 16.10 -15.55 15.06
N SER A 83 15.00 -15.82 15.76
CA SER A 83 14.36 -17.13 15.79
C SER A 83 12.91 -17.01 15.35
N ILE A 84 12.57 -17.68 14.24
CA ILE A 84 11.19 -18.00 13.91
C ILE A 84 10.71 -19.03 14.94
N SER A 85 9.52 -18.86 15.52
CA SER A 85 8.96 -19.81 16.51
C SER A 85 9.02 -21.25 15.98
N GLU A 86 9.49 -22.18 16.82
CA GLU A 86 9.65 -23.62 16.53
C GLU A 86 8.45 -24.24 15.79
N GLY A 87 7.24 -23.73 16.04
CA GLY A 87 6.02 -24.24 15.41
C GLY A 87 5.88 -23.95 13.90
N LEU A 88 6.53 -22.90 13.36
CA LEU A 88 6.43 -22.57 11.94
C LEU A 88 7.33 -23.46 11.07
N GLU A 89 8.50 -23.84 11.59
CA GLU A 89 9.39 -24.78 10.92
C GLU A 89 8.76 -26.18 10.87
N ASP A 90 8.12 -26.62 11.96
CA ASP A 90 7.41 -27.90 12.03
C ASP A 90 6.19 -27.92 11.07
N LEU A 91 5.44 -26.82 11.00
CA LEU A 91 4.34 -26.66 10.02
C LEU A 91 4.84 -26.75 8.57
N ASN A 92 5.99 -26.12 8.28
CA ASN A 92 6.56 -26.14 6.94
C ASN A 92 7.10 -27.53 6.58
N ALA A 93 7.82 -28.19 7.49
CA ALA A 93 8.32 -29.55 7.32
C ALA A 93 7.17 -30.55 7.13
N LYS A 94 6.11 -30.43 7.93
CA LYS A 94 4.90 -31.24 7.82
C LYS A 94 4.21 -31.03 6.46
N TYR A 95 4.07 -29.80 6.00
CA TYR A 95 3.48 -29.50 4.69
C TYR A 95 4.30 -30.08 3.54
N LEU A 96 5.63 -29.92 3.57
CA LEU A 96 6.54 -30.50 2.57
C LEU A 96 6.43 -32.03 2.52
N SER A 97 6.36 -32.69 3.69
CA SER A 97 6.19 -34.15 3.78
C SER A 97 4.85 -34.65 3.24
N MET A 98 3.77 -33.85 3.33
CA MET A 98 2.49 -34.20 2.73
C MET A 98 2.51 -34.10 1.20
N LEU A 99 3.25 -33.13 0.66
CA LEU A 99 3.37 -32.93 -0.79
C LEU A 99 4.17 -34.07 -1.45
N GLU A 100 5.23 -34.53 -0.81
CA GLU A 100 6.09 -35.62 -1.31
C GLU A 100 5.36 -36.97 -1.41
N ASN A 101 4.39 -37.22 -0.52
CA ASN A 101 3.56 -38.43 -0.55
C ASN A 101 2.42 -38.39 -1.59
N SER A 102 2.16 -37.22 -2.19
CA SER A 102 1.24 -37.10 -3.30
C SER A 102 2.04 -37.16 -4.61
N ASN A 103 1.77 -38.12 -5.49
CA ASN A 103 2.30 -38.15 -6.87
C ASN A 103 1.71 -37.01 -7.75
N SER A 104 1.53 -35.84 -7.15
CA SER A 104 0.98 -34.65 -7.77
C SER A 104 2.12 -33.87 -8.38
N THR A 105 2.13 -33.74 -9.71
CA THR A 105 2.96 -32.77 -10.46
C THR A 105 2.57 -31.31 -10.19
N ALA A 106 1.76 -31.08 -9.16
CA ALA A 106 1.38 -29.75 -8.70
C ALA A 106 2.65 -29.04 -8.25
N ARG A 107 3.07 -28.03 -9.01
CA ARG A 107 4.10 -27.06 -8.60
C ARG A 107 3.75 -26.64 -7.16
N PRO A 108 4.73 -26.52 -6.25
CA PRO A 108 4.46 -26.19 -4.86
C PRO A 108 3.98 -24.74 -4.79
N SER A 109 2.70 -24.52 -5.05
CA SER A 109 2.08 -23.20 -5.02
C SER A 109 1.88 -22.68 -3.60
N THR A 110 2.25 -23.47 -2.58
CA THR A 110 1.89 -23.12 -1.20
C THR A 110 2.82 -23.70 -0.15
N ILE A 111 4.15 -23.53 -0.30
CA ILE A 111 4.92 -23.34 0.94
C ILE A 111 4.32 -22.11 1.63
N PHE A 112 3.97 -22.22 2.93
CA PHE A 112 3.42 -21.10 3.69
C PHE A 112 4.31 -19.86 3.49
N GLY A 113 3.81 -18.86 2.77
CA GLY A 113 4.53 -17.60 2.49
C GLY A 113 5.16 -17.43 1.10
N THR A 114 5.14 -18.43 0.20
CA THR A 114 5.66 -18.26 -1.16
C THR A 114 4.60 -17.70 -2.12
N GLN A 115 4.60 -16.39 -2.33
CA GLN A 115 3.85 -15.73 -3.40
C GLN A 115 4.51 -15.89 -4.78
N LEU A 116 3.72 -15.77 -5.87
CA LEU A 116 4.16 -16.02 -7.25
C LEU A 116 5.30 -15.09 -7.70
N TRP A 117 5.29 -13.84 -7.24
CA TRP A 117 6.31 -12.84 -7.56
C TRP A 117 7.71 -13.21 -7.06
N HIS A 118 7.84 -14.08 -6.04
CA HIS A 118 9.14 -14.56 -5.57
C HIS A 118 9.90 -15.36 -6.64
N SER A 119 9.23 -15.87 -7.67
CA SER A 119 9.87 -16.52 -8.83
C SER A 119 10.77 -15.56 -9.63
N GLN A 120 10.58 -14.25 -9.48
CA GLN A 120 11.33 -13.20 -10.17
C GLN A 120 12.44 -12.60 -9.29
N GLY A 121 12.63 -13.17 -8.09
CA GLY A 121 13.66 -12.78 -7.14
C GLY A 121 13.09 -12.18 -5.85
N ARG A 122 13.98 -11.53 -5.10
CA ARG A 122 13.67 -10.92 -3.79
C ARG A 122 14.05 -9.44 -3.78
N CYS A 123 13.40 -8.70 -2.89
CA CYS A 123 13.82 -7.35 -2.58
C CYS A 123 15.21 -7.36 -1.91
N PRO A 124 16.04 -6.31 -2.14
CA PRO A 124 17.31 -6.15 -1.47
C PRO A 124 17.18 -6.14 0.07
N GLU A 125 18.29 -6.35 0.77
CA GLU A 125 18.33 -6.15 2.22
C GLU A 125 17.92 -4.71 2.59
N ASP A 126 17.39 -4.54 3.80
CA ASP A 126 16.84 -3.28 4.30
C ASP A 126 15.69 -2.65 3.49
N THR A 127 15.05 -3.46 2.64
CA THR A 127 13.86 -3.05 1.89
C THR A 127 12.66 -3.94 2.16
N VAL A 128 11.46 -3.36 2.00
CA VAL A 128 10.18 -4.06 2.16
C VAL A 128 9.45 -4.14 0.82
N PRO A 129 8.87 -5.30 0.46
CA PRO A 129 8.05 -5.44 -0.73
C PRO A 129 6.65 -4.83 -0.52
N ILE A 130 6.27 -3.88 -1.36
CA ILE A 130 4.94 -3.26 -1.38
C ILE A 130 4.27 -3.58 -2.71
N ARG A 131 3.17 -4.35 -2.68
CA ARG A 131 2.35 -4.61 -3.87
C ARG A 131 1.61 -3.34 -4.27
N ARG A 132 1.75 -2.94 -5.53
CA ARG A 132 1.00 -1.83 -6.12
C ARG A 132 -0.49 -2.21 -6.15
N PRO A 133 -1.40 -1.37 -5.63
CA PRO A 133 -2.82 -1.67 -5.68
C PRO A 133 -3.33 -1.63 -7.12
N SER A 134 -4.09 -2.66 -7.51
CA SER A 134 -4.76 -2.72 -8.81
C SER A 134 -5.99 -1.79 -8.85
N HIS A 135 -6.54 -1.56 -10.04
CA HIS A 135 -7.75 -0.75 -10.18
C HIS A 135 -8.93 -1.34 -9.40
N SER A 136 -9.11 -2.65 -9.42
CA SER A 136 -10.15 -3.37 -8.68
C SER A 136 -9.97 -3.25 -7.17
N ASP A 137 -8.75 -3.43 -6.64
CA ASP A 137 -8.46 -3.30 -5.20
C ASP A 137 -8.84 -1.91 -4.64
N LEU A 138 -8.91 -0.92 -5.53
CA LEU A 138 -9.21 0.46 -5.16
C LEU A 138 -10.70 0.78 -5.25
N LEU A 139 -11.46 0.09 -6.12
CA LEU A 139 -12.91 0.17 -6.13
C LEU A 139 -13.49 -0.45 -4.86
N ASP A 140 -12.96 -1.61 -4.44
CA ASP A 140 -13.42 -2.30 -3.24
C ASP A 140 -13.24 -1.45 -1.97
N ARG A 141 -12.12 -0.71 -1.87
CA ARG A 141 -11.86 0.20 -0.75
C ARG A 141 -12.82 1.38 -0.66
N GLN A 142 -13.35 1.85 -1.79
CA GLN A 142 -14.33 2.96 -1.80
C GLN A 142 -15.72 2.53 -1.31
N HIS A 143 -16.01 1.23 -1.33
CA HIS A 143 -17.28 0.69 -0.83
C HIS A 143 -17.23 0.30 0.65
N GLN A 144 -16.08 0.43 1.31
CA GLN A 144 -15.88 0.11 2.73
C GLN A 144 -15.82 1.34 3.66
N THR A 145 -15.93 2.55 3.11
CA THR A 145 -16.05 3.82 3.84
C THR A 145 -17.47 4.35 3.78
#